data_AF-B1YPU1-F1
#
_entry.id   AF-B1YPU1-F1
#
_cell.length_a   1.000
_cell.length_b   1.000
_cell.length_c   1.000
_cell.angle_alpha   90.00
_cell.angle_beta   90.00
_cell.angle_gamma   90.00
#
_symmetry.space_group_name_H-M   'P 1'
#
loop_
_entity.id
_entity.type
_entity.pdbx_description
1 polymer ?
#
loop_
_entity_poly.entity_id
_entity_poly.type
_entity_poly.pdbx_seq_one_letter_code
_entity_poly.pdbx_strand_id
1 'polypeptide(L)'
;MSMRSMKETVLVWIAMPIVVFGGAWALAGLPDWQSALCIALAVAFAMWVAAWSERRRPVEASAEPAEQAIGSTARELEVIVVVGPYAAALFPRDGGRATLRRDDRAVWLLADTPTRLNDVMTQVKAARGRFPDAALLPVVPEGDDESVLRREFAQWRIALQAAYCHPECVLPCHVAVYACLGPGEDGTPQTRWFGDALEFNAPHVTEAIGLSDRLPAIRGSLAESRHAEAAVRSALGLAVFEWLDEAALLSSISALSNTVPFALQGASLADIDHTPIRPGAWTRWLIARTGLQPRVTKPVAGPLPLPRIHASAPGSAGPAKRHLLPSPVNRREWPLASHVLLSSVVATTVAVAISGAVNYRIVERISDDLSAYWNTPAVRITASIDSFERLRAARDEVARNLRDGAPFGAGWGLYPGRALLPRVDVALTAYQPPLTTVQIDSLSLFASGKATFSPAHERRELAHVLRLIRENPDQRVLIEGHADSEGSADANLRLSEARARAIRDWLVAEGGLSVARFAIQGMGDIRPIADNRSEAGRALNRRVDVSLIPDGVRH
;
A
#
# COMPACT_ATOMS: atom_id res chain seq x y z
N MET A 1 -1.43 14.32 -28.25
CA MET A 1 -0.26 14.49 -27.34
C MET A 1 1.05 13.99 -27.98
N SER A 2 1.91 14.92 -28.45
CA SER A 2 3.24 14.61 -28.98
C SER A 2 4.09 13.86 -27.94
N MET A 3 5.00 12.96 -28.36
CA MET A 3 5.94 12.23 -27.48
C MET A 3 6.76 13.17 -26.56
N ARG A 4 6.90 14.45 -26.97
CA ARG A 4 7.47 15.54 -26.17
C ARG A 4 6.52 16.01 -25.05
N SER A 5 5.23 16.13 -25.34
CA SER A 5 4.17 16.50 -24.37
C SER A 5 3.88 15.41 -23.34
N MET A 6 3.96 14.13 -23.72
CA MET A 6 3.83 13.02 -22.78
C MET A 6 5.01 12.95 -21.81
N LYS A 7 6.25 13.11 -22.31
CA LYS A 7 7.46 13.23 -21.47
C LYS A 7 7.39 14.42 -20.51
N GLU A 8 6.93 15.59 -20.99
CA GLU A 8 6.73 16.76 -20.13
C GLU A 8 5.65 16.52 -19.07
N THR A 9 4.57 15.82 -19.40
CA THR A 9 3.49 15.54 -18.44
C THR A 9 3.93 14.54 -17.38
N VAL A 10 4.59 13.44 -17.78
CA VAL A 10 5.19 12.49 -16.84
C VAL A 10 6.25 13.17 -15.96
N LEU A 11 7.07 14.05 -16.55
CA LEU A 11 8.03 14.84 -15.78
C LEU A 11 7.33 15.75 -14.77
N VAL A 12 6.19 16.39 -15.12
CA VAL A 12 5.39 17.17 -14.16
C VAL A 12 4.85 16.31 -13.03
N TRP A 13 4.33 15.11 -13.32
CA TRP A 13 3.81 14.20 -12.31
C TRP A 13 4.88 13.64 -11.37
N ILE A 14 6.14 13.61 -11.80
CA ILE A 14 7.28 13.20 -10.96
C ILE A 14 7.90 14.40 -10.24
N ALA A 15 8.15 15.50 -10.96
CA ALA A 15 8.85 16.67 -10.45
C ALA A 15 7.99 17.52 -9.51
N MET A 16 6.68 17.66 -9.73
CA MET A 16 5.83 18.46 -8.83
C MET A 16 5.74 17.89 -7.42
N PRO A 17 5.53 16.58 -7.21
CA PRO A 17 5.64 16.01 -5.87
C PRO A 17 7.01 16.31 -5.25
N ILE A 18 8.11 16.16 -6.00
CA ILE A 18 9.46 16.45 -5.49
C ILE A 18 9.63 17.93 -5.10
N VAL A 19 9.06 18.87 -5.86
CA VAL A 19 9.10 20.30 -5.54
C VAL A 19 8.21 20.64 -4.35
N VAL A 20 7.02 20.05 -4.24
CA VAL A 20 6.10 20.26 -3.12
C VAL A 20 6.67 19.66 -1.83
N PHE A 21 7.17 18.41 -1.87
CA PHE A 21 7.78 17.75 -0.72
C PHE A 21 9.16 18.33 -0.37
N GLY A 22 10.00 18.66 -1.38
CA GLY A 22 11.31 19.26 -1.19
C GLY A 22 11.26 20.74 -0.77
N GLY A 23 10.27 21.49 -1.26
CA GLY A 23 9.98 22.85 -0.80
C GLY A 23 9.46 22.87 0.63
N ALA A 24 8.60 21.91 1.00
CA ALA A 24 8.16 21.73 2.38
C ALA A 24 9.34 21.41 3.33
N TRP A 25 10.37 20.70 2.85
CA TRP A 25 11.61 20.45 3.61
C TRP A 25 12.43 21.72 3.83
N ALA A 26 12.62 22.55 2.78
CA ALA A 26 13.38 23.80 2.86
C ALA A 26 12.70 24.88 3.72
N LEU A 27 11.39 24.79 3.92
CA LEU A 27 10.57 25.79 4.61
C LEU A 27 10.09 25.33 6.01
N ALA A 28 10.63 24.23 6.52
CA ALA A 28 10.20 23.61 7.79
C ALA A 28 10.34 24.51 9.04
N GLY A 29 11.07 25.63 8.94
CA GLY A 29 11.22 26.62 10.02
C GLY A 29 10.33 27.87 9.92
N LEU A 30 9.43 27.96 8.92
CA LEU A 30 8.54 29.11 8.75
C LEU A 30 7.13 28.82 9.31
N PRO A 31 6.39 29.85 9.81
CA PRO A 31 4.98 29.73 10.17
C PRO A 31 4.13 29.08 9.08
N ASP A 32 3.13 28.27 9.48
CA ASP A 32 2.28 27.46 8.58
C ASP A 32 1.67 28.23 7.39
N TRP A 33 1.37 29.52 7.57
CA TRP A 33 0.80 30.35 6.50
C TRP A 33 1.84 30.78 5.46
N GLN A 34 3.11 30.92 5.84
CA GLN A 34 4.21 31.31 4.95
C GLN A 34 4.68 30.14 4.10
N SER A 35 4.75 28.93 4.67
CA SER A 35 5.04 27.71 3.92
C SER A 35 3.93 27.40 2.91
N ALA A 36 2.66 27.56 3.29
CA ALA A 36 1.53 27.46 2.37
C ALA A 36 1.58 28.51 1.24
N LEU A 37 1.93 29.76 1.56
CA LEU A 37 2.08 30.83 0.57
C LEU A 37 3.23 30.54 -0.42
N CYS A 38 4.38 30.06 0.06
CA CYS A 38 5.50 29.71 -0.80
C CYS A 38 5.19 28.54 -1.74
N ILE A 39 4.47 27.52 -1.26
CA ILE A 39 4.00 26.40 -2.11
C ILE A 39 3.01 26.92 -3.15
N ALA A 40 2.06 27.77 -2.75
CA ALA A 40 1.10 28.39 -3.67
C ALA A 40 1.79 29.23 -4.76
N LEU A 41 2.82 30.02 -4.39
CA LEU A 41 3.62 30.81 -5.33
C LEU A 41 4.46 29.93 -6.27
N ALA A 42 5.03 28.81 -5.78
CA ALA A 42 5.78 27.87 -6.60
C ALA A 42 4.87 27.15 -7.63
N VAL A 43 3.67 26.74 -7.21
CA VAL A 43 2.66 26.17 -8.11
C VAL A 43 2.19 27.21 -9.12
N ALA A 44 1.93 28.45 -8.69
CA ALA A 44 1.57 29.55 -9.58
C ALA A 44 2.67 29.86 -10.62
N PHE A 45 3.94 29.84 -10.20
CA PHE A 45 5.08 30.03 -11.10
C PHE A 45 5.21 28.86 -12.10
N ALA A 46 5.04 27.62 -11.65
CA ALA A 46 5.04 26.45 -12.53
C ALA A 46 3.89 26.48 -13.55
N MET A 47 2.69 26.89 -13.13
CA MET A 47 1.57 27.13 -14.04
C MET A 47 1.89 28.23 -15.05
N TRP A 48 2.55 29.31 -14.62
CA TRP A 48 2.96 30.40 -15.50
C TRP A 48 3.98 29.95 -16.54
N VAL A 49 5.02 29.19 -16.15
CA VAL A 49 6.03 28.61 -17.06
C VAL A 49 5.40 27.62 -18.04
N ALA A 50 4.49 26.77 -17.57
CA ALA A 50 3.75 25.82 -18.42
C ALA A 50 2.87 26.54 -19.45
N ALA A 51 2.15 27.59 -19.03
CA ALA A 51 1.33 28.41 -19.92
C ALA A 51 2.18 29.25 -20.89
N TRP A 52 3.41 29.60 -20.53
CA TRP A 52 4.35 30.33 -21.37
C TRP A 52 5.02 29.45 -22.43
N SER A 53 5.37 28.20 -22.09
CA SER A 53 5.99 27.25 -23.03
C SER A 53 5.03 26.78 -24.12
N GLU A 54 3.73 26.63 -23.79
CA GLU A 54 2.67 26.32 -24.76
C GLU A 54 2.50 27.43 -25.81
N ARG A 55 2.71 28.70 -25.44
CA ARG A 55 2.60 29.84 -26.38
C ARG A 55 3.77 29.96 -27.38
N ARG A 56 4.88 29.24 -27.18
CA ARG A 56 6.12 29.40 -27.96
C ARG A 56 6.48 28.23 -28.88
N ARG A 57 5.63 27.20 -29.06
CA ARG A 57 5.94 26.06 -29.94
C ARG A 57 5.87 26.45 -31.43
N PRO A 58 6.97 26.40 -32.21
CA PRO A 58 6.94 26.59 -33.66
C PRO A 58 6.48 25.31 -34.37
N VAL A 59 5.79 25.47 -35.51
CA VAL A 59 5.40 24.38 -36.43
C VAL A 59 6.55 24.17 -37.41
N GLU A 60 7.18 22.98 -37.41
CA GLU A 60 8.35 22.67 -38.25
C GLU A 60 8.11 21.43 -39.11
N ALA A 61 8.58 21.50 -40.36
CA ALA A 61 8.25 20.65 -41.49
C ALA A 61 9.37 19.63 -41.85
N SER A 62 8.92 18.54 -42.48
CA SER A 62 9.59 17.61 -43.41
C SER A 62 10.80 16.75 -42.97
N ALA A 63 10.66 15.42 -43.11
CA ALA A 63 11.53 14.56 -43.91
C ALA A 63 10.91 13.15 -44.11
N GLU A 64 10.70 12.77 -45.37
CA GLU A 64 10.38 11.41 -45.88
C GLU A 64 11.69 10.71 -46.36
N PRO A 65 11.79 9.37 -46.60
CA PRO A 65 10.85 8.57 -47.44
C PRO A 65 10.67 7.06 -47.11
N ALA A 66 9.49 6.52 -47.46
CA ALA A 66 9.24 5.16 -47.99
C ALA A 66 7.74 5.02 -48.29
N GLU A 67 7.25 5.87 -49.19
CA GLU A 67 5.84 5.97 -49.58
C GLU A 67 5.70 5.46 -51.02
N GLN A 68 5.01 4.31 -51.23
CA GLN A 68 4.19 4.01 -52.41
C GLN A 68 3.72 2.54 -52.41
N ALA A 69 2.62 2.27 -51.68
CA ALA A 69 1.54 1.36 -52.08
C ALA A 69 0.46 1.27 -50.99
N ILE A 70 -0.10 2.39 -50.54
CA ILE A 70 -1.43 2.38 -49.92
C ILE A 70 -2.23 3.49 -50.59
N GLY A 71 -2.80 3.13 -51.75
CA GLY A 71 -3.70 3.98 -52.51
C GLY A 71 -4.93 4.39 -51.70
N SER A 72 -5.43 5.56 -52.05
CA SER A 72 -6.50 6.37 -51.47
C SER A 72 -7.87 5.71 -51.24
N THR A 73 -8.00 4.38 -51.41
CA THR A 73 -9.20 3.59 -51.05
C THR A 73 -9.08 2.92 -49.67
N ALA A 74 -7.96 3.04 -48.96
CA ALA A 74 -7.77 2.46 -47.62
C ALA A 74 -8.33 3.30 -46.46
N ARG A 75 -8.91 4.49 -46.74
CA ARG A 75 -9.43 5.36 -45.66
C ARG A 75 -10.70 4.81 -44.98
N GLU A 76 -11.48 3.97 -45.65
CA GLU A 76 -12.77 3.47 -45.13
C GLU A 76 -12.74 2.05 -44.54
N LEU A 77 -11.69 1.25 -44.75
CA LEU A 77 -11.64 -0.12 -44.22
C LEU A 77 -11.27 -0.15 -42.74
N GLU A 78 -11.84 -1.08 -41.99
CA GLU A 78 -11.45 -1.30 -40.58
C GLU A 78 -10.05 -1.91 -40.51
N VAL A 79 -9.23 -1.48 -39.56
CA VAL A 79 -7.87 -2.00 -39.36
C VAL A 79 -7.83 -2.86 -38.11
N ILE A 80 -7.53 -4.14 -38.29
CA ILE A 80 -7.48 -5.13 -37.21
C ILE A 80 -6.04 -5.58 -37.03
N VAL A 81 -5.53 -5.52 -35.80
CA VAL A 81 -4.20 -6.05 -35.48
C VAL A 81 -4.33 -7.46 -34.91
N VAL A 82 -3.63 -8.41 -35.53
CA VAL A 82 -3.56 -9.79 -35.05
C VAL A 82 -2.39 -9.93 -34.10
N VAL A 83 -2.67 -10.29 -32.85
CA VAL A 83 -1.74 -10.23 -31.71
C VAL A 83 -1.60 -11.60 -31.03
N GLY A 84 -0.58 -11.76 -30.19
CA GLY A 84 -0.38 -12.98 -29.41
C GLY A 84 0.55 -14.01 -30.06
N PRO A 85 0.85 -15.09 -29.32
CA PRO A 85 1.88 -16.07 -29.71
C PRO A 85 1.58 -16.79 -31.02
N TYR A 86 0.29 -16.95 -31.36
CA TYR A 86 -0.14 -17.66 -32.57
C TYR A 86 -0.58 -16.72 -33.71
N ALA A 87 -0.31 -15.41 -33.60
CA ALA A 87 -0.71 -14.42 -34.61
C ALA A 87 -0.20 -14.75 -36.02
N ALA A 88 1.02 -15.25 -36.13
CA ALA A 88 1.64 -15.60 -37.40
C ALA A 88 0.92 -16.74 -38.15
N ALA A 89 0.10 -17.56 -37.48
CA ALA A 89 -0.66 -18.63 -38.11
C ALA A 89 -1.74 -18.11 -39.09
N LEU A 90 -2.16 -16.85 -38.94
CA LEU A 90 -3.12 -16.20 -39.82
C LEU A 90 -2.47 -15.59 -41.08
N PHE A 91 -1.16 -15.66 -41.26
CA PHE A 91 -0.45 -15.00 -42.38
C PHE A 91 0.34 -16.02 -43.22
N PRO A 92 0.45 -15.80 -44.55
CA PRO A 92 1.24 -16.67 -45.43
C PRO A 92 2.70 -16.77 -44.98
N ARG A 93 3.28 -17.96 -45.10
CA ARG A 93 4.68 -18.27 -44.72
C ARG A 93 5.66 -18.19 -45.90
N ASP A 94 5.35 -17.42 -46.93
CA ASP A 94 6.25 -17.24 -48.08
C ASP A 94 7.49 -16.46 -47.64
N GLY A 95 8.65 -16.71 -48.26
CA GLY A 95 10.00 -16.34 -47.79
C GLY A 95 10.30 -14.85 -47.49
N GLY A 96 9.31 -13.95 -47.62
CA GLY A 96 9.26 -12.67 -46.92
C GLY A 96 8.01 -12.64 -46.03
N ARG A 97 8.17 -12.54 -44.71
CA ARG A 97 7.05 -12.53 -43.73
C ARG A 97 5.96 -11.54 -44.18
N ALA A 98 4.88 -12.03 -44.77
CA ALA A 98 3.74 -11.21 -45.14
C ALA A 98 3.14 -10.61 -43.85
N THR A 99 3.23 -9.29 -43.71
CA THR A 99 2.83 -8.56 -42.50
C THR A 99 1.39 -8.04 -42.56
N LEU A 100 0.75 -8.24 -43.70
CA LEU A 100 -0.51 -7.63 -44.10
C LEU A 100 -1.37 -8.66 -44.82
N ARG A 101 -2.64 -8.77 -44.43
CA ARG A 101 -3.71 -9.37 -45.24
C ARG A 101 -4.81 -8.35 -45.42
N ARG A 102 -5.50 -8.39 -46.55
CA ARG A 102 -6.62 -7.50 -46.84
C ARG A 102 -7.80 -8.33 -47.32
N ASP A 103 -8.97 -7.98 -46.81
CA ASP A 103 -10.26 -8.47 -47.29
C ASP A 103 -11.13 -7.26 -47.68
N ASP A 104 -12.32 -7.50 -48.22
CA ASP A 104 -13.23 -6.46 -48.72
C ASP A 104 -13.69 -5.46 -47.64
N ARG A 105 -13.58 -5.84 -46.36
CA ARG A 105 -14.07 -5.06 -45.20
C ARG A 105 -12.99 -4.60 -44.22
N ALA A 106 -11.83 -5.25 -44.21
CA ALA A 106 -10.78 -4.92 -43.25
C ALA A 106 -9.36 -5.20 -43.75
N VAL A 107 -8.43 -4.47 -43.14
CA VAL A 107 -6.99 -4.65 -43.25
C VAL A 107 -6.49 -5.31 -41.98
N TRP A 108 -5.84 -6.46 -42.12
CA TRP A 108 -5.31 -7.28 -41.04
C TRP A 108 -3.80 -7.13 -40.97
N LEU A 109 -3.29 -6.66 -39.83
CA LEU A 109 -1.87 -6.39 -39.62
C LEU A 109 -1.29 -7.37 -38.60
N LEU A 110 -0.16 -7.97 -38.94
CA LEU A 110 0.52 -8.93 -38.06
C LEU A 110 1.35 -8.19 -37.00
N ALA A 111 1.06 -8.47 -35.73
CA ALA A 111 1.86 -8.09 -34.57
C ALA A 111 2.14 -9.33 -33.69
N ASP A 112 3.04 -10.18 -34.15
CA ASP A 112 3.47 -11.41 -33.47
C ASP A 112 4.26 -11.15 -32.17
N THR A 113 4.77 -9.94 -31.97
CA THR A 113 5.50 -9.52 -30.77
C THR A 113 5.00 -8.17 -30.25
N PRO A 114 5.09 -7.89 -28.93
CA PRO A 114 4.68 -6.61 -28.37
C PRO A 114 5.44 -5.40 -28.92
N THR A 115 6.71 -5.57 -29.29
CA THR A 115 7.50 -4.53 -29.96
C THR A 115 6.88 -4.17 -31.31
N ARG A 116 6.57 -5.18 -32.12
CA ARG A 116 5.91 -5.00 -33.41
C ARG A 116 4.49 -4.47 -33.28
N LEU A 117 3.77 -4.80 -32.20
CA LEU A 117 2.47 -4.19 -31.90
C LEU A 117 2.60 -2.66 -31.79
N ASN A 118 3.58 -2.17 -31.04
CA ASN A 118 3.83 -0.73 -30.93
C ASN A 118 4.17 -0.10 -32.28
N ASP A 119 5.00 -0.77 -33.09
CA ASP A 119 5.37 -0.29 -34.42
C ASP A 119 4.13 -0.17 -35.32
N VAL A 120 3.29 -1.21 -35.36
CA VAL A 120 2.04 -1.22 -36.13
C VAL A 120 1.07 -0.16 -35.63
N MET A 121 0.91 0.00 -34.32
CA MET A 121 0.04 1.03 -33.74
C MET A 121 0.51 2.44 -34.09
N THR A 122 1.83 2.68 -34.06
CA THR A 122 2.43 3.96 -34.45
C THR A 122 2.24 4.21 -35.95
N GLN A 123 2.47 3.21 -36.80
CA GLN A 123 2.29 3.30 -38.25
C GLN A 123 0.83 3.58 -38.63
N VAL A 124 -0.13 2.86 -38.04
CA VAL A 124 -1.56 3.06 -38.31
C VAL A 124 -2.02 4.45 -37.83
N LYS A 125 -1.57 4.88 -36.64
CA LYS A 125 -1.87 6.22 -36.12
C LYS A 125 -1.30 7.32 -37.01
N ALA A 126 -0.08 7.15 -37.53
CA ALA A 126 0.53 8.10 -38.46
C ALA A 126 -0.22 8.16 -39.80
N ALA A 127 -0.61 7.00 -40.34
CA ALA A 127 -1.27 6.92 -41.65
C ALA A 127 -2.76 7.35 -41.64
N ARG A 128 -3.50 7.07 -40.56
CA ARG A 128 -4.96 7.28 -40.47
C ARG A 128 -5.39 8.36 -39.49
N GLY A 129 -4.50 8.86 -38.63
CA GLY A 129 -4.83 9.78 -37.54
C GLY A 129 -5.58 9.14 -36.37
N ARG A 130 -5.85 7.82 -36.42
CA ARG A 130 -6.48 7.01 -35.36
C ARG A 130 -5.74 5.69 -35.19
N PHE A 131 -5.86 5.08 -34.02
CA PHE A 131 -5.32 3.74 -33.74
C PHE A 131 -6.09 2.66 -34.51
N PRO A 132 -5.58 1.41 -34.55
CA PRO A 132 -6.34 0.28 -35.07
C PRO A 132 -7.73 0.18 -34.44
N ASP A 133 -8.69 -0.35 -35.20
CA ASP A 133 -10.09 -0.40 -34.84
C ASP A 133 -10.39 -1.60 -33.91
N ALA A 134 -9.61 -2.70 -34.00
CA ALA A 134 -9.71 -3.85 -33.09
C ALA A 134 -8.41 -4.68 -33.02
N ALA A 135 -8.34 -5.57 -32.02
CA ALA A 135 -7.32 -6.61 -31.89
C ALA A 135 -7.94 -8.01 -31.99
N LEU A 136 -7.28 -8.91 -32.71
CA LEU A 136 -7.65 -10.33 -32.78
C LEU A 136 -6.57 -11.18 -32.11
N LEU A 137 -6.95 -11.99 -31.13
CA LEU A 137 -6.08 -12.95 -30.45
C LEU A 137 -6.44 -14.38 -30.88
N PRO A 138 -5.70 -14.99 -31.81
CA PRO A 138 -5.92 -16.36 -32.23
C PRO A 138 -5.37 -17.34 -31.18
N VAL A 139 -6.15 -18.38 -30.90
CA VAL A 139 -5.78 -19.52 -30.07
C VAL A 139 -5.78 -20.74 -30.97
N VAL A 140 -4.63 -21.42 -31.05
CA VAL A 140 -4.45 -22.61 -31.88
C VAL A 140 -4.13 -23.80 -30.96
N PRO A 141 -5.15 -24.55 -30.51
CA PRO A 141 -5.01 -25.73 -29.64
C PRO A 141 -4.13 -26.85 -30.21
N GLU A 142 -3.96 -26.87 -31.53
CA GLU A 142 -3.26 -27.92 -32.26
C GLU A 142 -1.78 -27.65 -32.55
N GLY A 143 -1.22 -26.57 -31.98
CA GLY A 143 0.16 -26.15 -32.21
C GLY A 143 1.21 -26.87 -31.36
N ASP A 144 1.05 -26.83 -30.04
CA ASP A 144 2.10 -27.22 -29.07
C ASP A 144 1.54 -28.09 -27.92
N ASP A 145 2.38 -28.41 -26.93
CA ASP A 145 1.97 -29.00 -25.64
C ASP A 145 1.21 -27.99 -24.76
N GLU A 146 0.37 -28.48 -23.85
CA GLU A 146 -0.40 -27.64 -22.90
C GLU A 146 0.49 -26.68 -22.10
N SER A 147 1.65 -27.18 -21.65
CA SER A 147 2.64 -26.40 -20.89
C SER A 147 3.28 -25.30 -21.73
N VAL A 148 3.53 -25.58 -23.02
CA VAL A 148 4.09 -24.62 -23.97
C VAL A 148 3.06 -23.55 -24.29
N LEU A 149 1.82 -23.94 -24.64
CA LEU A 149 0.71 -23.01 -24.87
C LEU A 149 0.56 -22.03 -23.70
N ARG A 150 0.49 -22.55 -22.47
CA ARG A 150 0.32 -21.73 -21.26
C ARG A 150 1.49 -20.77 -21.06
N ARG A 151 2.72 -21.27 -21.26
CA ARG A 151 3.93 -20.46 -21.15
C ARG A 151 3.94 -19.33 -22.20
N GLU A 152 3.61 -19.61 -23.45
CA GLU A 152 3.62 -18.62 -24.53
C GLU A 152 2.61 -17.50 -24.28
N PHE A 153 1.38 -17.82 -23.88
CA PHE A 153 0.40 -16.79 -23.50
C PHE A 153 0.85 -15.94 -22.30
N ALA A 154 1.43 -16.58 -21.28
CA ALA A 154 1.95 -15.86 -20.11
C ALA A 154 3.15 -14.97 -20.45
N GLN A 155 4.08 -15.46 -21.27
CA GLN A 155 5.26 -14.71 -21.72
C GLN A 155 4.86 -13.51 -22.57
N TRP A 156 3.92 -13.69 -23.49
CA TRP A 156 3.41 -12.60 -24.32
C TRP A 156 2.75 -11.51 -23.47
N ARG A 157 1.95 -11.89 -22.45
CA ARG A 157 1.35 -10.94 -21.49
C ARG A 157 2.39 -10.13 -20.72
N ILE A 158 3.41 -10.80 -20.17
CA ILE A 158 4.50 -10.13 -19.44
C ILE A 158 5.26 -9.17 -20.37
N ALA A 159 5.58 -9.61 -21.58
CA ALA A 159 6.26 -8.79 -22.57
C ALA A 159 5.41 -7.59 -23.02
N LEU A 160 4.08 -7.76 -23.14
CA LEU A 160 3.15 -6.66 -23.42
C LEU A 160 3.18 -5.60 -22.31
N GLN A 161 3.06 -6.01 -21.05
CA GLN A 161 3.10 -5.09 -19.91
C GLN A 161 4.41 -4.30 -19.83
N ALA A 162 5.53 -4.91 -20.23
CA ALA A 162 6.83 -4.27 -20.22
C ALA A 162 7.07 -3.34 -21.41
N ALA A 163 6.55 -3.68 -22.60
CA ALA A 163 6.87 -3.00 -23.84
C ALA A 163 5.82 -1.97 -24.29
N TYR A 164 4.57 -2.06 -23.84
CA TYR A 164 3.48 -1.27 -24.40
C TYR A 164 3.59 0.25 -24.08
N CYS A 165 3.45 1.08 -25.11
CA CYS A 165 3.76 2.52 -25.01
C CYS A 165 2.60 3.48 -25.36
N HIS A 166 1.37 2.98 -25.59
CA HIS A 166 0.23 3.82 -26.03
C HIS A 166 -0.95 3.78 -25.03
N PRO A 167 -0.81 4.32 -23.79
CA PRO A 167 -1.83 4.24 -22.74
C PRO A 167 -3.17 4.89 -23.12
N GLU A 168 -3.20 5.75 -24.14
CA GLU A 168 -4.39 6.41 -24.64
C GLU A 168 -5.31 5.51 -25.49
N CYS A 169 -4.82 4.33 -25.89
CA CYS A 169 -5.53 3.41 -26.77
C CYS A 169 -6.01 2.20 -25.99
N VAL A 170 -7.32 1.95 -26.05
CA VAL A 170 -7.94 0.69 -25.63
C VAL A 170 -8.48 0.04 -26.91
N LEU A 171 -7.98 -1.14 -27.22
CA LEU A 171 -8.40 -1.91 -28.38
C LEU A 171 -9.43 -2.96 -27.95
N PRO A 172 -10.61 -3.00 -28.60
CA PRO A 172 -11.52 -4.11 -28.40
C PRO A 172 -10.82 -5.39 -28.90
N CYS A 173 -10.72 -6.37 -28.01
CA CYS A 173 -9.99 -7.61 -28.25
C CYS A 173 -10.98 -8.75 -28.43
N HIS A 174 -10.85 -9.45 -29.56
CA HIS A 174 -11.64 -10.63 -29.88
C HIS A 174 -10.77 -11.87 -29.81
N VAL A 175 -11.23 -12.90 -29.12
CA VAL A 175 -10.53 -14.19 -29.03
C VAL A 175 -11.12 -15.15 -30.05
N ALA A 176 -10.28 -15.68 -30.94
CA ALA A 176 -10.70 -16.69 -31.92
C ALA A 176 -9.99 -18.01 -31.65
N VAL A 177 -10.76 -19.04 -31.26
CA VAL A 177 -10.25 -20.40 -31.04
C VAL A 177 -10.40 -21.21 -32.32
N TYR A 178 -9.33 -21.83 -32.80
CA TYR A 178 -9.32 -22.59 -34.05
C TYR A 178 -9.20 -24.08 -33.77
N ALA A 179 -10.25 -24.86 -33.98
CA ALA A 179 -10.23 -26.30 -33.74
C ALA A 179 -10.86 -27.07 -34.91
N CYS A 180 -10.38 -28.28 -35.17
CA CYS A 180 -10.99 -29.16 -36.16
C CYS A 180 -12.08 -30.00 -35.48
N LEU A 181 -13.36 -29.75 -35.79
CA LEU A 181 -14.49 -30.47 -35.17
C LEU A 181 -15.02 -31.60 -36.05
N GLY A 182 -14.54 -31.72 -37.29
CA GLY A 182 -14.87 -32.83 -38.19
C GLY A 182 -14.46 -32.54 -39.64
N PRO A 183 -14.53 -33.53 -40.53
CA PRO A 183 -14.30 -33.30 -41.96
C PRO A 183 -15.40 -32.41 -42.56
N GLY A 184 -15.06 -31.58 -43.53
CA GLY A 184 -16.03 -30.77 -44.29
C GLY A 184 -16.95 -31.65 -45.16
N GLU A 185 -18.22 -31.26 -45.29
CA GLU A 185 -19.27 -32.05 -45.96
C GLU A 185 -19.08 -32.19 -47.49
N ASP A 186 -18.36 -31.28 -48.16
CA ASP A 186 -18.32 -31.21 -49.65
C ASP A 186 -16.91 -31.10 -50.26
N GLY A 187 -15.83 -31.33 -49.50
CA GLY A 187 -14.45 -31.22 -50.01
C GLY A 187 -13.98 -29.80 -50.36
N THR A 188 -14.87 -28.80 -50.32
CA THR A 188 -14.52 -27.37 -50.29
C THR A 188 -14.25 -26.95 -48.85
N PRO A 189 -13.06 -26.43 -48.51
CA PRO A 189 -12.76 -25.95 -47.17
C PRO A 189 -13.61 -24.71 -46.86
N GLN A 190 -14.60 -24.85 -45.99
CA GLN A 190 -15.46 -23.77 -45.55
C GLN A 190 -15.48 -23.70 -44.02
N THR A 191 -14.74 -22.73 -43.49
CA THR A 191 -14.70 -22.45 -42.05
C THR A 191 -16.06 -22.03 -41.52
N ARG A 192 -16.53 -22.73 -40.48
CA ARG A 192 -17.75 -22.39 -39.76
C ARG A 192 -17.38 -21.62 -38.49
N TRP A 193 -18.08 -20.54 -38.21
CA TRP A 193 -17.84 -19.67 -37.06
C TRP A 193 -19.00 -19.77 -36.09
N PHE A 194 -18.70 -19.97 -34.81
CA PHE A 194 -19.66 -20.04 -33.71
C PHE A 194 -19.33 -18.99 -32.65
N GLY A 195 -20.36 -18.40 -32.03
CA GLY A 195 -20.20 -17.36 -31.01
C GLY A 195 -20.34 -15.94 -31.55
N ASP A 196 -19.64 -15.00 -30.90
CA ASP A 196 -19.78 -13.58 -31.19
C ASP A 196 -19.19 -13.25 -32.57
N ALA A 197 -19.92 -12.45 -33.35
CA ALA A 197 -19.36 -11.84 -34.55
C ALA A 197 -18.36 -10.73 -34.15
N LEU A 198 -17.37 -10.49 -35.01
CA LEU A 198 -16.45 -9.37 -34.81
C LEU A 198 -17.17 -8.07 -35.20
N GLU A 199 -17.79 -7.43 -34.20
CA GLU A 199 -18.57 -6.20 -34.33
C GLU A 199 -17.72 -4.96 -34.06
N PHE A 200 -17.97 -3.90 -34.83
CA PHE A 200 -17.34 -2.60 -34.69
C PHE A 200 -18.35 -1.59 -34.16
N ASN A 201 -17.92 -0.69 -33.26
CA ASN A 201 -18.75 0.31 -32.58
C ASN A 201 -19.72 -0.22 -31.50
N ALA A 202 -19.52 -1.46 -31.03
CA ALA A 202 -20.22 -1.92 -29.83
C ALA A 202 -19.88 -1.00 -28.64
N PRO A 203 -20.86 -0.68 -27.77
CA PRO A 203 -20.61 0.13 -26.58
C PRO A 203 -19.51 -0.54 -25.75
N HIS A 204 -18.48 0.24 -25.39
CA HIS A 204 -17.38 -0.27 -24.60
C HIS A 204 -17.92 -0.71 -23.24
N VAL A 205 -17.86 -2.00 -22.95
CA VAL A 205 -18.25 -2.52 -21.64
C VAL A 205 -17.18 -2.11 -20.63
N THR A 206 -17.59 -1.38 -19.60
CA THR A 206 -16.69 -0.78 -18.60
C THR A 206 -16.17 -1.80 -17.58
N GLU A 207 -16.79 -2.98 -17.50
CA GLU A 207 -16.40 -4.08 -16.61
C GLU A 207 -15.49 -5.08 -17.34
N ALA A 208 -14.48 -5.60 -16.65
CA ALA A 208 -13.59 -6.62 -17.19
C ALA A 208 -14.35 -7.94 -17.36
N ILE A 209 -14.66 -8.29 -18.61
CA ILE A 209 -15.36 -9.54 -18.96
C ILE A 209 -14.33 -10.67 -19.01
N GLY A 210 -14.64 -11.80 -18.38
CA GLY A 210 -13.84 -13.02 -18.50
C GLY A 210 -14.17 -13.78 -19.79
N LEU A 211 -13.21 -14.51 -20.33
CA LEU A 211 -13.46 -15.39 -21.48
C LEU A 211 -14.54 -16.45 -21.19
N SER A 212 -14.65 -16.89 -19.93
CA SER A 212 -15.71 -17.77 -19.43
C SER A 212 -17.12 -17.21 -19.65
N ASP A 213 -17.28 -15.89 -19.54
CA ASP A 213 -18.58 -15.21 -19.64
C ASP A 213 -19.10 -15.16 -21.08
N ARG A 214 -18.22 -15.39 -22.07
CA ARG A 214 -18.56 -15.49 -23.50
C ARG A 214 -18.89 -16.90 -23.96
N LEU A 215 -18.57 -17.92 -23.16
CA LEU A 215 -18.87 -19.31 -23.50
C LEU A 215 -20.37 -19.56 -23.75
N PRO A 216 -21.33 -19.04 -22.95
CA PRO A 216 -22.75 -19.28 -23.19
C PRO A 216 -23.24 -18.91 -24.60
N ALA A 217 -22.71 -17.84 -25.20
CA ALA A 217 -23.05 -17.44 -26.57
C ALA A 217 -22.55 -18.46 -27.61
N ILE A 218 -21.31 -18.94 -27.43
CA ILE A 218 -20.74 -20.02 -28.26
C ILE A 218 -21.53 -21.32 -28.08
N ARG A 219 -21.91 -21.67 -26.85
CA ARG A 219 -22.73 -22.86 -26.55
C ARG A 219 -24.09 -22.79 -27.24
N GLY A 220 -24.75 -21.62 -27.19
CA GLY A 220 -26.02 -21.39 -27.89
C GLY A 220 -25.89 -21.55 -29.41
N SER A 221 -24.88 -20.92 -30.01
CA SER A 221 -24.61 -21.01 -31.45
C SER A 221 -24.30 -22.44 -31.91
N LEU A 222 -23.57 -23.22 -31.12
CA LEU A 222 -23.35 -24.65 -31.39
C LEU A 222 -24.67 -25.45 -31.31
N ALA A 223 -25.48 -25.23 -30.27
CA ALA A 223 -26.73 -25.95 -30.05
C ALA A 223 -27.82 -25.68 -31.12
N GLU A 224 -27.80 -24.51 -31.76
CA GLU A 224 -28.75 -24.14 -32.82
C GLU A 224 -28.46 -24.83 -34.18
N SER A 225 -27.28 -25.41 -34.36
CA SER A 225 -26.91 -26.13 -35.58
C SER A 225 -27.62 -27.51 -35.64
N ARG A 226 -28.87 -27.56 -36.15
CA ARG A 226 -29.74 -28.76 -36.12
C ARG A 226 -29.51 -29.77 -37.27
N HIS A 227 -28.38 -30.49 -37.28
CA HIS A 227 -28.18 -31.68 -38.14
C HIS A 227 -27.56 -32.85 -37.34
N ALA A 228 -27.74 -34.11 -37.75
CA ALA A 228 -27.25 -35.27 -37.00
C ALA A 228 -25.71 -35.32 -36.86
N GLU A 229 -24.96 -34.87 -37.87
CA GLU A 229 -23.51 -34.64 -37.79
C GLU A 229 -23.14 -33.42 -36.93
N ALA A 230 -24.08 -32.51 -36.71
CA ALA A 230 -23.88 -31.33 -35.87
C ALA A 230 -23.86 -31.67 -34.37
N ALA A 231 -24.41 -32.80 -33.92
CA ALA A 231 -24.34 -33.22 -32.52
C ALA A 231 -22.89 -33.55 -32.10
N VAL A 232 -22.16 -34.29 -32.95
CA VAL A 232 -20.74 -34.62 -32.70
C VAL A 232 -19.87 -33.37 -32.79
N ARG A 233 -20.07 -32.53 -33.82
CA ARG A 233 -19.34 -31.25 -33.95
C ARG A 233 -19.62 -30.32 -32.76
N SER A 234 -20.87 -30.23 -32.30
CA SER A 234 -21.23 -29.45 -31.11
C SER A 234 -20.58 -29.99 -29.85
N ALA A 235 -20.59 -31.31 -29.65
CA ALA A 235 -19.92 -31.94 -28.51
C ALA A 235 -18.41 -31.68 -28.51
N LEU A 236 -17.75 -31.81 -29.67
CA LEU A 236 -16.33 -31.49 -29.83
C LEU A 236 -16.07 -30.00 -29.61
N GLY A 237 -16.91 -29.11 -30.13
CA GLY A 237 -16.77 -27.66 -29.94
C GLY A 237 -16.90 -27.24 -28.48
N LEU A 238 -17.81 -27.88 -27.73
CA LEU A 238 -17.93 -27.69 -26.27
C LEU A 238 -16.71 -28.25 -25.54
N ALA A 239 -16.25 -29.43 -25.92
CA ALA A 239 -15.13 -30.12 -25.30
C ALA A 239 -13.81 -29.35 -25.49
N VAL A 240 -13.64 -28.58 -26.57
CA VAL A 240 -12.48 -27.66 -26.73
C VAL A 240 -12.41 -26.66 -25.57
N PHE A 241 -13.54 -26.07 -25.17
CA PHE A 241 -13.57 -25.11 -24.07
C PHE A 241 -13.48 -25.77 -22.70
N GLU A 242 -13.99 -26.99 -22.54
CA GLU A 242 -13.77 -27.82 -21.35
C GLU A 242 -12.28 -28.11 -21.16
N TRP A 243 -11.59 -28.51 -22.24
CA TRP A 243 -10.15 -28.71 -22.22
C TRP A 243 -9.37 -27.42 -21.94
N LEU A 244 -9.75 -26.29 -22.56
CA LEU A 244 -9.09 -25.00 -22.27
C LEU A 244 -9.21 -24.60 -20.79
N ASP A 245 -10.32 -24.98 -20.14
CA ASP A 245 -10.53 -24.76 -18.70
C ASP A 245 -9.66 -25.68 -17.85
N GLU A 246 -9.71 -27.00 -18.11
CA GLU A 246 -8.91 -28.02 -17.40
C GLU A 246 -7.40 -27.76 -17.54
N ALA A 247 -6.96 -27.34 -18.74
CA ALA A 247 -5.59 -26.98 -19.03
C ALA A 247 -5.20 -25.58 -18.51
N ALA A 248 -6.08 -24.90 -17.75
CA ALA A 248 -5.91 -23.53 -17.23
C ALA A 248 -5.46 -22.51 -18.30
N LEU A 249 -5.85 -22.76 -19.55
CA LEU A 249 -5.59 -21.88 -20.69
C LEU A 249 -6.62 -20.76 -20.76
N LEU A 250 -7.88 -21.01 -20.37
CA LEU A 250 -8.91 -19.96 -20.34
C LEU A 250 -8.50 -18.76 -19.49
N SER A 251 -7.96 -18.99 -18.29
CA SER A 251 -7.48 -17.92 -17.41
C SER A 251 -6.28 -17.17 -18.00
N SER A 252 -5.35 -17.89 -18.63
CA SER A 252 -4.16 -17.32 -19.26
C SER A 252 -4.51 -16.44 -20.47
N ILE A 253 -5.45 -16.91 -21.31
CA ILE A 253 -5.95 -16.20 -22.50
C ILE A 253 -6.80 -14.99 -22.07
N SER A 254 -7.67 -15.16 -21.07
CA SER A 254 -8.47 -14.07 -20.50
C SER A 254 -7.60 -12.96 -19.89
N ALA A 255 -6.53 -13.34 -19.18
CA ALA A 255 -5.59 -12.38 -18.61
C ALA A 255 -4.85 -11.60 -19.70
N LEU A 256 -4.44 -12.25 -20.80
CA LEU A 256 -3.79 -11.55 -21.91
C LEU A 256 -4.78 -10.61 -22.63
N SER A 257 -5.97 -11.09 -22.98
CA SER A 257 -6.98 -10.34 -23.72
C SER A 257 -7.61 -9.16 -22.95
N ASN A 258 -7.37 -9.06 -21.64
CA ASN A 258 -7.73 -7.91 -20.80
C ASN A 258 -6.51 -7.11 -20.29
N THR A 259 -5.30 -7.40 -20.79
CA THR A 259 -4.11 -6.60 -20.49
C THR A 259 -4.03 -5.44 -21.47
N VAL A 260 -3.87 -4.21 -20.94
CA VAL A 260 -3.73 -2.97 -21.73
C VAL A 260 -2.75 -3.17 -22.90
N PRO A 261 -3.14 -2.88 -24.15
CA PRO A 261 -4.34 -2.13 -24.54
C PRO A 261 -5.63 -2.91 -24.72
N PHE A 262 -5.62 -4.21 -24.51
CA PHE A 262 -6.76 -5.04 -24.85
C PHE A 262 -7.87 -4.95 -23.81
N ALA A 263 -9.10 -4.87 -24.30
CA ALA A 263 -10.31 -5.08 -23.52
C ALA A 263 -11.11 -6.19 -24.21
N LEU A 264 -11.29 -7.33 -23.54
CA LEU A 264 -12.00 -8.47 -24.13
C LEU A 264 -13.45 -8.07 -24.43
N GLN A 265 -13.84 -8.15 -25.70
CA GLN A 265 -15.20 -7.82 -26.13
C GLN A 265 -15.97 -9.03 -26.65
N GLY A 266 -15.31 -9.97 -27.32
CA GLY A 266 -15.99 -11.12 -27.92
C GLY A 266 -15.11 -12.36 -27.98
N ALA A 267 -15.75 -13.51 -28.13
CA ALA A 267 -15.08 -14.77 -28.38
C ALA A 267 -15.82 -15.61 -29.43
N SER A 268 -15.06 -16.28 -30.28
CA SER A 268 -15.60 -17.16 -31.31
C SER A 268 -14.80 -18.45 -31.46
N LEU A 269 -15.47 -19.51 -31.86
CA LEU A 269 -14.88 -20.79 -32.25
C LEU A 269 -14.94 -20.92 -33.78
N ALA A 270 -13.79 -21.17 -34.40
CA ALA A 270 -13.65 -21.51 -35.81
C ALA A 270 -13.48 -23.02 -35.96
N ASP A 271 -14.45 -23.66 -36.59
CA ASP A 271 -14.33 -25.04 -37.05
C ASP A 271 -13.55 -25.05 -38.37
N ILE A 272 -12.34 -25.59 -38.31
CA ILE A 272 -11.43 -25.70 -39.45
C ILE A 272 -11.44 -27.12 -40.01
N ASP A 273 -11.52 -27.25 -41.34
CA ASP A 273 -11.69 -28.55 -42.00
C ASP A 273 -10.40 -29.39 -42.11
N HIS A 274 -9.34 -28.99 -41.42
CA HIS A 274 -8.05 -29.68 -41.46
C HIS A 274 -7.57 -30.03 -40.05
N THR A 275 -7.24 -31.30 -39.89
CA THR A 275 -6.51 -31.84 -38.74
C THR A 275 -5.03 -31.50 -38.88
N PRO A 276 -4.33 -31.22 -37.78
CA PRO A 276 -2.88 -31.03 -37.81
C PRO A 276 -2.15 -32.31 -38.24
N ILE A 277 -0.96 -32.15 -38.80
CA ILE A 277 -0.08 -33.26 -39.24
C ILE A 277 0.34 -34.15 -38.06
N ARG A 278 0.42 -33.57 -36.86
CA ARG A 278 0.72 -34.27 -35.61
C ARG A 278 -0.38 -33.93 -34.59
N PRO A 279 -0.82 -34.89 -33.76
CA PRO A 279 -1.73 -34.59 -32.65
C PRO A 279 -1.18 -33.47 -31.78
N GLY A 280 -1.85 -32.33 -31.68
CA GLY A 280 -1.54 -31.25 -30.74
C GLY A 280 -2.10 -31.53 -29.35
N ALA A 281 -2.00 -30.56 -28.44
CA ALA A 281 -2.47 -30.74 -27.06
C ALA A 281 -3.95 -31.10 -26.97
N TRP A 282 -4.80 -30.39 -27.73
CA TRP A 282 -6.23 -30.67 -27.80
C TRP A 282 -6.52 -32.08 -28.31
N THR A 283 -5.98 -32.47 -29.47
CA THR A 283 -6.15 -33.83 -30.00
C THR A 283 -5.66 -34.91 -29.03
N ARG A 284 -4.51 -34.71 -28.35
CA ARG A 284 -4.00 -35.67 -27.37
C ARG A 284 -4.91 -35.80 -26.15
N TRP A 285 -5.42 -34.70 -25.62
CA TRP A 285 -6.40 -34.71 -24.53
C TRP A 285 -7.69 -35.42 -24.95
N LEU A 286 -8.18 -35.14 -26.17
CA LEU A 286 -9.38 -35.77 -26.70
C LEU A 286 -9.20 -37.29 -26.85
N ILE A 287 -8.07 -37.75 -27.40
CA ILE A 287 -7.71 -39.17 -27.50
C ILE A 287 -7.64 -39.80 -26.10
N ALA A 288 -7.00 -39.13 -25.13
CA ALA A 288 -6.87 -39.64 -23.77
C ALA A 288 -8.24 -39.78 -23.06
N ARG A 289 -9.17 -38.85 -23.29
CA ARG A 289 -10.49 -38.83 -22.65
C ARG A 289 -11.50 -39.76 -23.32
N THR A 290 -11.44 -39.90 -24.64
CA THR A 290 -12.46 -40.64 -25.41
C THR A 290 -11.98 -41.99 -25.96
N GLY A 291 -10.66 -42.20 -26.04
CA GLY A 291 -10.06 -43.36 -26.72
C GLY A 291 -10.20 -43.34 -28.26
N LEU A 292 -10.85 -42.32 -28.84
CA LEU A 292 -11.10 -42.21 -30.27
C LEU A 292 -9.95 -41.50 -30.97
N GLN A 293 -9.46 -42.06 -32.09
CA GLN A 293 -8.47 -41.40 -32.93
C GLN A 293 -9.17 -40.57 -34.02
N PRO A 294 -8.99 -39.24 -34.06
CA PRO A 294 -9.55 -38.41 -35.12
C PRO A 294 -8.95 -38.79 -36.48
N ARG A 295 -9.77 -38.77 -37.53
CA ARG A 295 -9.33 -39.11 -38.90
C ARG A 295 -8.32 -38.08 -39.40
N VAL A 296 -7.16 -38.55 -39.86
CA VAL A 296 -6.14 -37.72 -40.48
C VAL A 296 -6.65 -37.19 -41.82
N THR A 297 -6.83 -35.87 -41.91
CA THR A 297 -7.13 -35.16 -43.17
C THR A 297 -5.83 -34.70 -43.85
N LYS A 298 -5.88 -34.40 -45.16
CA LYS A 298 -4.71 -33.87 -45.86
C LYS A 298 -4.36 -32.49 -45.28
N PRO A 299 -3.11 -32.26 -44.87
CA PRO A 299 -2.71 -30.96 -44.33
C PRO A 299 -2.80 -29.89 -45.41
N VAL A 300 -3.46 -28.79 -45.09
CA VAL A 300 -3.53 -27.60 -45.93
C VAL A 300 -2.42 -26.64 -45.49
N ALA A 301 -1.45 -26.38 -46.36
CA ALA A 301 -0.32 -25.49 -46.09
C ALA A 301 -0.66 -24.00 -46.29
N GLY A 302 -1.79 -23.55 -45.73
CA GLY A 302 -2.31 -22.19 -45.89
C GLY A 302 -2.45 -21.45 -44.56
N PRO A 303 -2.57 -20.11 -44.58
CA PRO A 303 -2.89 -19.34 -43.38
C PRO A 303 -4.28 -19.69 -42.85
N LEU A 304 -4.47 -19.57 -41.54
CA LEU A 304 -5.78 -19.77 -40.92
C LEU A 304 -6.83 -18.77 -41.47
N PRO A 305 -8.11 -19.18 -41.48
CA PRO A 305 -9.21 -18.35 -41.95
C PRO A 305 -9.42 -17.14 -41.03
N LEU A 306 -9.85 -16.02 -41.61
CA LEU A 306 -10.13 -14.78 -40.88
C LEU A 306 -11.59 -14.75 -40.40
N PRO A 307 -11.88 -14.24 -39.19
CA PRO A 307 -13.24 -14.04 -38.71
C PRO A 307 -14.07 -13.15 -39.63
N ARG A 308 -15.36 -13.45 -39.75
CA ARG A 308 -16.31 -12.60 -40.49
C ARG A 308 -16.66 -11.35 -39.70
N ILE A 309 -16.66 -10.22 -40.40
CA ILE A 309 -17.01 -8.90 -39.85
C ILE A 309 -18.50 -8.61 -40.09
N HIS A 310 -19.26 -8.37 -39.02
CA HIS A 310 -20.63 -7.85 -39.09
C HIS A 310 -20.64 -6.33 -38.89
N ALA A 311 -21.17 -5.60 -39.88
CA ALA A 311 -21.48 -4.19 -39.74
C ALA A 311 -22.93 -4.05 -39.26
N SER A 312 -23.18 -3.29 -38.20
CA SER A 312 -24.54 -2.97 -37.75
C SER A 312 -25.28 -2.21 -38.86
N ALA A 313 -26.47 -2.66 -39.25
CA ALA A 313 -27.30 -1.98 -40.25
C ALA A 313 -27.74 -0.59 -39.74
N PRO A 314 -27.71 0.47 -40.58
CA PRO A 314 -28.21 1.78 -40.19
C PRO A 314 -29.74 1.79 -40.26
N GLY A 315 -30.42 1.46 -39.16
CA GLY A 315 -31.86 1.70 -39.04
C GLY A 315 -32.60 0.82 -38.05
N SER A 316 -32.94 1.38 -36.87
CA SER A 316 -34.22 1.18 -36.15
C SER A 316 -34.19 1.71 -34.71
N ALA A 317 -33.65 2.92 -34.49
CA ALA A 317 -34.03 3.72 -33.33
C ALA A 317 -34.77 4.96 -33.84
N GLY A 318 -36.09 5.03 -33.58
CA GLY A 318 -36.94 6.18 -33.91
C GLY A 318 -36.52 7.46 -33.20
N PRO A 319 -37.20 8.61 -33.43
CA PRO A 319 -36.75 9.91 -32.96
C PRO A 319 -37.02 10.03 -31.45
N ALA A 320 -36.19 9.38 -30.64
CA ALA A 320 -36.06 9.71 -29.25
C ALA A 320 -35.48 11.12 -29.19
N LYS A 321 -36.30 12.05 -28.71
CA LYS A 321 -36.01 13.47 -28.51
C LYS A 321 -34.52 13.67 -28.27
N ARG A 322 -33.86 14.35 -29.23
CA ARG A 322 -32.62 15.08 -28.97
C ARG A 322 -32.94 16.11 -27.89
N HIS A 323 -32.96 15.68 -26.64
CA HIS A 323 -32.48 16.54 -25.59
C HIS A 323 -31.09 16.92 -26.05
N LEU A 324 -30.95 18.21 -26.37
CA LEU A 324 -29.71 18.95 -26.34
C LEU A 324 -29.05 18.69 -24.98
N LEU A 325 -28.44 17.51 -24.85
CA LEU A 325 -27.35 17.26 -23.95
C LEU A 325 -26.10 17.64 -24.76
N PRO A 326 -25.18 18.39 -24.16
CA PRO A 326 -24.10 19.05 -24.88
C PRO A 326 -23.28 18.00 -25.65
N SER A 327 -22.83 18.40 -26.84
CA SER A 327 -21.91 17.65 -27.71
C SER A 327 -20.88 16.86 -26.90
N PRO A 328 -20.39 15.68 -27.36
CA PRO A 328 -19.17 15.13 -26.79
C PRO A 328 -18.09 16.19 -26.99
N VAL A 329 -17.80 16.86 -25.88
CA VAL A 329 -16.85 17.94 -25.76
C VAL A 329 -15.58 17.40 -26.38
N ASN A 330 -15.02 18.14 -27.36
CA ASN A 330 -13.60 18.10 -27.71
C ASN A 330 -12.86 17.55 -26.48
N ARG A 331 -12.25 16.36 -26.52
CA ARG A 331 -11.41 15.90 -25.40
C ARG A 331 -10.30 16.94 -25.32
N ARG A 332 -10.58 17.97 -24.54
CA ARG A 332 -9.80 19.16 -24.32
C ARG A 332 -8.55 18.56 -23.74
N GLU A 333 -7.47 18.51 -24.53
CA GLU A 333 -6.17 18.18 -23.96
C GLU A 333 -6.05 19.13 -22.76
N TRP A 334 -6.00 18.55 -21.57
CA TRP A 334 -5.88 19.33 -20.35
C TRP A 334 -4.55 20.05 -20.52
N PRO A 335 -4.53 21.39 -20.61
CA PRO A 335 -3.27 22.11 -20.78
C PRO A 335 -2.33 21.69 -19.66
N LEU A 336 -1.02 21.74 -19.88
CA LEU A 336 -0.03 21.24 -18.94
C LEU A 336 -0.25 21.83 -17.52
N ALA A 337 -0.77 23.06 -17.44
CA ALA A 337 -1.23 23.71 -16.21
C ALA A 337 -2.28 22.93 -15.41
N SER A 338 -3.22 22.25 -16.07
CA SER A 338 -4.24 21.42 -15.42
C SER A 338 -3.67 20.11 -14.86
N HIS A 339 -2.63 19.56 -15.49
CA HIS A 339 -1.88 18.42 -14.91
C HIS A 339 -1.04 18.84 -13.70
N VAL A 340 -0.45 20.04 -13.72
CA VAL A 340 0.23 20.64 -12.56
C VAL A 340 -0.74 20.84 -11.40
N LEU A 341 -1.95 21.34 -11.66
CA LEU A 341 -2.98 21.51 -10.63
C LEU A 341 -3.39 20.17 -10.02
N LEU A 342 -3.70 19.17 -10.86
CA LEU A 342 -4.15 17.86 -10.37
C LEU A 342 -3.05 17.13 -9.58
N SER A 343 -1.80 17.16 -10.04
CA SER A 343 -0.68 16.54 -9.32
C SER A 343 -0.41 17.23 -7.98
N SER A 344 -0.56 18.56 -7.92
CA SER A 344 -0.42 19.32 -6.67
C SER A 344 -1.51 18.97 -5.65
N VAL A 345 -2.77 18.81 -6.09
CA VAL A 345 -3.88 18.38 -5.22
C VAL A 345 -3.65 16.97 -4.66
N VAL A 346 -3.18 16.04 -5.50
CA VAL A 346 -2.87 14.67 -5.06
C VAL A 346 -1.73 14.67 -4.05
N ALA A 347 -0.63 15.37 -4.33
CA ALA A 347 0.51 15.46 -3.42
C ALA A 347 0.13 16.08 -2.06
N THR A 348 -0.70 17.13 -2.08
CA THR A 348 -1.20 17.78 -0.86
C THR A 348 -2.05 16.83 -0.02
N THR A 349 -2.98 16.10 -0.65
CA THR A 349 -3.84 15.13 0.05
C THR A 349 -3.00 14.04 0.75
N VAL A 350 -1.99 13.50 0.05
CA VAL A 350 -1.08 12.48 0.62
C VAL A 350 -0.27 13.06 1.78
N ALA A 351 0.25 14.29 1.65
CA ALA A 351 1.00 14.94 2.71
C ALA A 351 0.15 15.17 3.98
N VAL A 352 -1.11 15.61 3.81
CA VAL A 352 -2.07 15.76 4.91
C VAL A 352 -2.38 14.43 5.59
N ALA A 353 -2.53 13.34 4.82
CA ALA A 353 -2.77 12.00 5.38
C ALA A 353 -1.58 11.49 6.21
N ILE A 354 -0.35 11.68 5.72
CA ILE A 354 0.87 11.37 6.48
C ILE A 354 0.93 12.20 7.76
N SER A 355 0.58 13.50 7.69
CA SER A 355 0.51 14.36 8.88
C SER A 355 -0.50 13.89 9.90
N GLY A 356 -1.69 13.45 9.47
CA GLY A 356 -2.66 12.83 10.35
C GLY A 356 -2.09 11.60 11.08
N ALA A 357 -1.39 10.73 10.36
CA ALA A 357 -0.80 9.52 10.94
C ALA A 357 0.32 9.83 11.97
N VAL A 358 1.18 10.82 11.68
CA VAL A 358 2.23 11.25 12.63
C VAL A 358 1.61 11.89 13.87
N ASN A 359 0.63 12.79 13.70
CA ASN A 359 -0.04 13.45 14.80
C ASN A 359 -0.80 12.47 15.71
N TYR A 360 -1.43 11.44 15.13
CA TYR A 360 -2.07 10.36 15.89
C TYR A 360 -1.08 9.68 16.85
N ARG A 361 0.11 9.31 16.36
CA ARG A 361 1.15 8.65 17.18
C ARG A 361 1.66 9.54 18.33
N ILE A 362 1.76 10.85 18.11
CA ILE A 362 2.18 11.80 19.16
C ILE A 362 1.14 11.83 20.28
N VAL A 363 -0.14 11.89 19.93
CA VAL A 363 -1.25 11.90 20.91
C VAL A 363 -1.29 10.58 21.68
N GLU A 364 -1.15 9.45 20.97
CA GLU A 364 -1.13 8.11 21.56
C GLU A 364 0.01 7.97 22.57
N ARG A 365 1.25 8.32 22.19
CA ARG A 365 2.42 8.29 23.09
C ARG A 365 2.21 9.14 24.35
N ILE A 366 1.74 10.38 24.20
CA ILE A 366 1.53 11.28 25.35
C ILE A 366 0.39 10.78 26.23
N SER A 367 -0.65 10.19 25.64
CA SER A 367 -1.74 9.55 26.38
C SER A 367 -1.23 8.37 27.21
N ASP A 368 -0.33 7.56 26.66
CA ASP A 368 0.30 6.45 27.37
C ASP A 368 1.20 6.93 28.51
N ASP A 369 2.02 7.97 28.29
CA ASP A 369 2.85 8.57 29.33
C ASP A 369 2.00 9.18 30.46
N LEU A 370 0.90 9.84 30.10
CA LEU A 370 -0.06 10.40 31.06
C LEU A 370 -0.74 9.28 31.87
N SER A 371 -1.16 8.21 31.20
CA SER A 371 -1.74 7.02 31.85
C SER A 371 -0.73 6.36 32.80
N ALA A 372 0.53 6.21 32.38
CA ALA A 372 1.60 5.68 33.22
C ALA A 372 1.83 6.56 34.46
N TYR A 373 1.81 7.88 34.30
CA TYR A 373 1.94 8.83 35.41
C TYR A 373 0.81 8.66 36.44
N TRP A 374 -0.45 8.65 36.01
CA TRP A 374 -1.60 8.53 36.93
C TRP A 374 -1.71 7.15 37.60
N ASN A 375 -1.31 6.09 36.89
CA ASN A 375 -1.48 4.72 37.38
C ASN A 375 -0.27 4.19 38.16
N THR A 376 0.87 4.90 38.16
CA THR A 376 2.05 4.48 38.94
C THR A 376 1.85 4.84 40.41
N PRO A 377 1.83 3.86 41.34
CA PRO A 377 1.67 4.15 42.75
C PRO A 377 2.83 4.99 43.28
N ALA A 378 2.53 6.05 44.04
CA ALA A 378 3.53 6.95 44.62
C ALA A 378 4.54 6.25 45.56
N VAL A 379 4.19 5.07 46.07
CA VAL A 379 5.06 4.24 46.91
C VAL A 379 6.28 3.70 46.16
N ARG A 380 6.23 3.59 44.83
CA ARG A 380 7.38 3.24 43.98
C ARG A 380 8.12 4.50 43.56
N ILE A 381 9.09 4.90 44.36
CA ILE A 381 9.80 6.18 44.28
C ILE A 381 10.42 6.38 42.89
N THR A 382 11.26 5.46 42.45
CA THR A 382 11.96 5.58 41.15
C THR A 382 11.00 5.57 39.98
N ALA A 383 10.02 4.65 39.98
CA ALA A 383 9.04 4.56 38.90
C ALA A 383 8.15 5.82 38.83
N SER A 384 7.82 6.41 39.97
CA SER A 384 7.05 7.66 40.07
C SER A 384 7.87 8.86 39.58
N ILE A 385 9.15 8.93 39.93
CA ILE A 385 10.07 9.96 39.41
C ILE A 385 10.25 9.80 37.90
N ASP A 386 10.46 8.58 37.41
CA ASP A 386 10.66 8.30 35.99
C ASP A 386 9.42 8.57 35.15
N SER A 387 8.21 8.27 35.66
CA SER A 387 6.96 8.60 34.96
C SER A 387 6.73 10.12 34.90
N PHE A 388 7.05 10.84 35.99
CA PHE A 388 7.03 12.30 36.02
C PHE A 388 8.04 12.91 35.03
N GLU A 389 9.30 12.46 35.03
CA GLU A 389 10.33 12.98 34.14
C GLU A 389 10.03 12.68 32.66
N ARG A 390 9.44 11.52 32.34
CA ARG A 390 8.95 11.23 30.98
C ARG A 390 7.84 12.19 30.56
N LEU A 391 6.85 12.42 31.42
CA LEU A 391 5.75 13.34 31.14
C LEU A 391 6.25 14.78 31.00
N ARG A 392 7.22 15.19 31.84
CA ARG A 392 7.89 16.49 31.76
C ARG A 392 8.68 16.64 30.47
N ALA A 393 9.44 15.62 30.07
CA ALA A 393 10.20 15.63 28.82
C ALA A 393 9.26 15.73 27.60
N ALA A 394 8.15 15.01 27.60
CA ALA A 394 7.11 15.09 26.57
C ALA A 394 6.48 16.48 26.51
N ARG A 395 6.18 17.08 27.67
CA ARG A 395 5.69 18.46 27.79
C ARG A 395 6.69 19.45 27.19
N ASP A 396 7.97 19.32 27.53
CA ASP A 396 9.00 20.22 27.03
C ASP A 396 9.27 20.04 25.54
N GLU A 397 9.13 18.82 25.01
CA GLU A 397 9.13 18.55 23.57
C GLU A 397 7.97 19.26 22.87
N VAL A 398 6.74 19.15 23.40
CA VAL A 398 5.57 19.86 22.84
C VAL A 398 5.76 21.37 22.90
N ALA A 399 6.27 21.90 24.02
CA ALA A 399 6.54 23.32 24.17
C ALA A 399 7.63 23.83 23.22
N ARG A 400 8.70 23.04 23.00
CA ARG A 400 9.72 23.34 21.99
C ARG A 400 9.11 23.37 20.59
N ASN A 401 8.38 22.32 20.20
CA ASN A 401 7.76 22.25 18.87
C ASN A 401 6.72 23.37 18.63
N LEU A 402 6.05 23.85 19.67
CA LEU A 402 5.16 25.02 19.54
C LEU A 402 5.91 26.34 19.32
N ARG A 403 7.15 26.46 19.82
CA ARG A 403 8.00 27.64 19.62
C ARG A 403 8.79 27.58 18.32
N ASP A 404 9.38 26.42 18.04
CA ASP A 404 10.38 26.21 17.00
C ASP A 404 9.77 25.66 15.70
N GLY A 405 8.52 25.18 15.75
CA GLY A 405 7.80 24.58 14.62
C GLY A 405 7.45 23.11 14.85
N ALA A 406 6.36 22.66 14.19
CA ALA A 406 5.91 21.27 14.30
C ALA A 406 6.97 20.28 13.78
N PRO A 407 7.09 19.09 14.36
CA PRO A 407 8.07 18.09 13.92
C PRO A 407 7.78 17.62 12.49
N PHE A 408 8.79 17.05 11.84
CA PHE A 408 8.70 16.62 10.44
C PHE A 408 7.50 15.68 10.23
N GLY A 409 6.72 15.96 9.18
CA GLY A 409 5.51 15.23 8.86
C GLY A 409 4.29 15.66 9.68
N ALA A 410 4.43 16.20 10.88
CA ALA A 410 3.31 16.61 11.74
C ALA A 410 2.72 18.01 11.43
N GLY A 411 3.37 18.75 10.52
CA GLY A 411 2.94 20.09 10.06
C GLY A 411 1.58 20.08 9.34
N TRP A 412 1.21 21.19 8.68
CA TRP A 412 -0.13 21.44 8.06
C TRP A 412 -1.21 21.95 9.04
N GLY A 413 -0.83 22.57 10.15
CA GLY A 413 -1.79 23.08 11.15
C GLY A 413 -2.54 21.99 11.93
N LEU A 414 -2.20 20.71 11.72
CA LEU A 414 -2.78 19.57 12.42
C LEU A 414 -2.05 19.23 13.73
N TYR A 415 -0.91 19.88 14.00
CA TYR A 415 -0.12 19.59 15.20
C TYR A 415 -0.91 19.87 16.49
N PRO A 416 -1.15 18.86 17.35
CA PRO A 416 -2.07 18.97 18.49
C PRO A 416 -1.47 19.71 19.69
N GLY A 417 -0.24 20.23 19.58
CA GLY A 417 0.52 20.79 20.71
C GLY A 417 -0.26 21.82 21.53
N ARG A 418 -1.03 22.72 20.88
CA ARG A 418 -1.81 23.77 21.57
C ARG A 418 -2.91 23.19 22.47
N ALA A 419 -3.50 22.06 22.09
CA ALA A 419 -4.53 21.39 22.87
C ALA A 419 -3.92 20.47 23.94
N LEU A 420 -2.76 19.87 23.66
CA LEU A 420 -2.08 18.96 24.57
C LEU A 420 -1.36 19.67 25.71
N LEU A 421 -0.63 20.75 25.42
CA LEU A 421 0.21 21.45 26.39
C LEU A 421 -0.53 21.82 27.71
N PRO A 422 -1.70 22.49 27.69
CA PRO A 422 -2.39 22.83 28.93
C PRO A 422 -2.86 21.61 29.73
N ARG A 423 -3.19 20.49 29.06
CA ARG A 423 -3.60 19.25 29.74
C ARG A 423 -2.44 18.61 30.48
N VAL A 424 -1.27 18.60 29.85
CA VAL A 424 -0.05 18.08 30.47
C VAL A 424 0.44 19.02 31.58
N ASP A 425 0.35 20.34 31.38
CA ASP A 425 0.69 21.33 32.42
C ASP A 425 -0.15 21.13 33.68
N VAL A 426 -1.48 20.94 33.55
CA VAL A 426 -2.36 20.62 34.70
C VAL A 426 -1.90 19.36 35.42
N ALA A 427 -1.57 18.29 34.68
CA ALA A 427 -1.09 17.04 35.28
C ALA A 427 0.23 17.22 36.05
N LEU A 428 1.16 18.01 35.51
CA LEU A 428 2.44 18.31 36.16
C LEU A 428 2.28 19.22 37.37
N THR A 429 1.33 20.17 37.36
CA THR A 429 1.05 21.02 38.55
C THR A 429 0.45 20.24 39.70
N ALA A 430 -0.20 19.10 39.42
CA ALA A 430 -0.73 18.21 40.45
C ALA A 430 0.33 17.29 41.08
N TYR A 431 1.59 17.34 40.61
CA TYR A 431 2.65 16.47 41.09
C TYR A 431 2.97 16.70 42.56
N GLN A 432 2.98 15.61 43.32
CA GLN A 432 3.50 15.56 44.68
C GLN A 432 4.69 14.61 44.70
N PRO A 433 5.89 15.06 45.11
CA PRO A 433 7.05 14.20 45.16
C PRO A 433 6.80 13.06 46.16
N PRO A 434 7.22 11.82 45.83
CA PRO A 434 7.05 10.71 46.74
C PRO A 434 7.86 10.95 48.03
N LEU A 435 7.27 10.60 49.17
CA LEU A 435 7.96 10.70 50.46
C LEU A 435 9.16 9.73 50.46
N THR A 436 10.37 10.28 50.50
CA THR A 436 11.62 9.51 50.56
C THR A 436 12.05 9.21 52.00
N THR A 437 11.52 9.94 52.97
CA THR A 437 11.86 9.78 54.39
C THR A 437 10.61 9.47 55.21
N VAL A 438 10.69 8.41 56.01
CA VAL A 438 9.69 8.05 57.02
C VAL A 438 10.30 8.30 58.39
N GLN A 439 9.66 9.16 59.18
CA GLN A 439 10.08 9.40 60.56
C GLN A 439 9.39 8.40 61.48
N ILE A 440 10.17 7.78 62.35
CA ILE A 440 9.67 6.83 63.35
C ILE A 440 9.94 7.41 64.73
N ASP A 441 8.90 7.50 65.55
CA ASP A 441 9.04 7.96 66.94
C ASP A 441 9.84 6.92 67.74
N SER A 442 11.00 7.35 68.28
CA SER A 442 11.90 6.49 69.06
C SER A 442 11.27 6.13 70.40
N LEU A 443 10.44 7.01 70.97
CA LEU A 443 9.76 6.78 72.24
C LEU A 443 8.72 5.66 72.16
N SER A 444 8.11 5.47 70.99
CA SER A 444 7.16 4.39 70.76
C SER A 444 7.85 3.03 70.60
N LEU A 445 9.14 2.99 70.26
CA LEU A 445 9.89 1.76 69.95
C LEU A 445 10.88 1.35 71.05
N PHE A 446 11.46 2.31 71.76
CA PHE A 446 12.54 2.07 72.72
C PHE A 446 12.22 2.66 74.09
N ALA A 447 12.51 1.90 75.15
CA ALA A 447 12.51 2.44 76.50
C ALA A 447 13.63 3.49 76.68
N SER A 448 13.44 4.42 77.62
CA SER A 448 14.44 5.45 77.95
C SER A 448 15.81 4.82 78.26
N GLY A 449 16.87 5.39 77.66
CA GLY A 449 18.25 4.89 77.77
C GLY A 449 18.52 3.52 77.15
N LYS A 450 17.54 2.88 76.50
CA LYS A 450 17.69 1.56 75.87
C LYS A 450 17.58 1.64 74.35
N ALA A 451 18.15 0.62 73.70
CA ALA A 451 18.08 0.38 72.26
C ALA A 451 17.43 -0.99 71.95
N THR A 452 16.65 -1.53 72.90
CA THR A 452 15.98 -2.82 72.78
C THR A 452 14.48 -2.63 72.53
N PHE A 453 13.94 -3.43 71.61
CA PHE A 453 12.54 -3.50 71.20
C PHE A 453 11.57 -3.95 72.34
N SER A 454 10.40 -3.30 72.44
CA SER A 454 9.22 -3.62 73.27
C SER A 454 8.07 -4.36 72.50
N PRO A 455 7.75 -5.65 72.75
CA PRO A 455 7.10 -6.62 71.84
C PRO A 455 5.78 -6.34 71.07
N ALA A 456 5.03 -5.26 71.35
CA ALA A 456 3.61 -5.17 70.96
C ALA A 456 3.26 -4.10 69.91
N HIS A 457 3.76 -2.86 70.04
CA HIS A 457 3.46 -1.75 69.12
C HIS A 457 4.36 -1.70 67.86
N GLU A 458 5.40 -2.53 67.87
CA GLU A 458 6.58 -2.48 66.99
C GLU A 458 6.32 -2.89 65.56
N ARG A 459 5.39 -3.82 65.36
CA ARG A 459 5.25 -4.50 64.08
C ARG A 459 4.54 -3.65 63.04
N ARG A 460 3.72 -2.66 63.42
CA ARG A 460 2.89 -1.94 62.44
C ARG A 460 3.67 -0.87 61.69
N GLU A 461 4.36 0.02 62.40
CA GLU A 461 5.18 1.07 61.78
C GLU A 461 6.40 0.48 61.07
N LEU A 462 7.07 -0.51 61.68
CA LEU A 462 8.19 -1.19 61.04
C LEU A 462 7.75 -2.07 59.86
N ALA A 463 6.54 -2.68 59.87
CA ALA A 463 6.01 -3.36 58.68
C ALA A 463 5.67 -2.38 57.56
N HIS A 464 5.22 -1.16 57.88
CA HIS A 464 5.00 -0.12 56.88
C HIS A 464 6.32 0.25 56.17
N VAL A 465 7.37 0.48 56.96
CA VAL A 465 8.73 0.76 56.46
C VAL A 465 9.27 -0.42 55.66
N LEU A 466 9.08 -1.65 56.15
CA LEU A 466 9.51 -2.86 55.44
C LEU A 466 8.80 -3.02 54.08
N ARG A 467 7.50 -2.74 54.00
CA ARG A 467 6.76 -2.74 52.73
C ARG A 467 7.33 -1.71 51.76
N LEU A 468 7.59 -0.48 52.23
CA LEU A 468 8.18 0.58 51.43
C LEU A 468 9.57 0.18 50.88
N ILE A 469 10.43 -0.44 51.70
CA ILE A 469 11.75 -0.92 51.27
C ILE A 469 11.65 -2.05 50.24
N ARG A 470 10.65 -2.94 50.37
CA ARG A 470 10.40 -4.03 49.42
C ARG A 470 9.88 -3.54 48.07
N GLU A 471 9.05 -2.50 48.08
CA GLU A 471 8.52 -1.88 46.85
C GLU A 471 9.56 -1.04 46.10
N ASN A 472 10.71 -0.75 46.74
CA ASN A 472 11.83 0.03 46.19
C ASN A 472 13.17 -0.73 46.34
N PRO A 473 13.38 -1.83 45.58
CA PRO A 473 14.58 -2.67 45.70
C PRO A 473 15.88 -1.99 45.24
N ASP A 474 15.77 -0.98 44.38
CA ASP A 474 16.85 -0.22 43.76
C ASP A 474 17.37 0.95 44.61
N GLN A 475 16.69 1.25 45.72
CA GLN A 475 17.11 2.29 46.67
C GLN A 475 18.05 1.72 47.74
N ARG A 476 18.91 2.55 48.34
CA ARG A 476 19.57 2.24 49.62
C ARG A 476 18.78 2.83 50.77
N VAL A 477 18.90 2.21 51.94
CA VAL A 477 18.19 2.65 53.15
C VAL A 477 19.20 3.30 54.08
N LEU A 478 19.03 4.58 54.39
CA LEU A 478 19.76 5.28 55.45
C LEU A 478 18.88 5.34 56.70
N ILE A 479 19.43 4.94 57.84
CA ILE A 479 18.76 4.99 59.14
C ILE A 479 19.56 5.94 60.04
N GLU A 480 18.99 7.11 60.33
CA GLU A 480 19.57 8.13 61.20
C GLU A 480 18.89 8.11 62.56
N GLY A 481 19.63 7.82 63.61
CA GLY A 481 19.13 7.90 64.98
C GLY A 481 19.35 9.28 65.57
N HIS A 482 18.34 9.82 66.26
CA HIS A 482 18.43 11.08 67.00
C HIS A 482 18.11 10.89 68.49
N ALA A 483 18.72 11.73 69.31
CA ALA A 483 18.49 11.82 70.75
C ALA A 483 18.13 13.27 71.12
N ASP A 484 17.52 13.46 72.29
CA ASP A 484 17.35 14.78 72.88
C ASP A 484 18.68 15.25 73.52
N SER A 485 18.70 16.48 74.02
CA SER A 485 19.90 17.04 74.67
C SER A 485 20.08 16.59 76.13
N GLU A 486 19.36 15.57 76.61
CA GLU A 486 19.54 15.05 77.97
C GLU A 486 20.70 14.06 78.00
N GLY A 487 21.65 14.25 78.93
CA GLY A 487 22.84 13.40 79.05
C GLY A 487 24.08 13.98 78.37
N SER A 488 25.11 13.14 78.15
CA SER A 488 26.34 13.57 77.49
C SER A 488 26.26 13.34 75.98
N ALA A 489 26.88 14.21 75.18
CA ALA A 489 26.88 14.12 73.72
C ALA A 489 27.41 12.76 73.22
N ASP A 490 28.46 12.22 73.84
CA ASP A 490 29.02 10.90 73.48
C ASP A 490 28.05 9.74 73.81
N ALA A 491 27.33 9.83 74.93
CA ALA A 491 26.31 8.83 75.27
C ALA A 491 25.13 8.89 74.30
N ASN A 492 24.69 10.09 73.94
CA ASN A 492 23.59 10.31 72.99
C ASN A 492 23.95 9.85 71.59
N LEU A 493 25.20 10.07 71.15
CA LEU A 493 25.70 9.57 69.89
C LEU A 493 25.65 8.04 69.84
N ARG A 494 26.23 7.35 70.83
CA ARG A 494 26.23 5.88 70.92
C ARG A 494 24.82 5.30 71.02
N LEU A 495 23.95 5.92 71.82
CA LEU A 495 22.56 5.48 71.99
C LEU A 495 21.77 5.61 70.68
N SER A 496 21.94 6.74 69.99
CA SER A 496 21.26 6.99 68.72
C SER A 496 21.72 6.00 67.63
N GLU A 497 23.02 5.70 67.56
CA GLU A 497 23.57 4.71 66.63
C GLU A 497 23.08 3.28 66.96
N ALA A 498 23.06 2.92 68.24
CA ALA A 498 22.58 1.61 68.69
C ALA A 498 21.10 1.39 68.35
N ARG A 499 20.26 2.41 68.48
CA ARG A 499 18.84 2.36 68.09
C ARG A 499 18.64 2.18 66.59
N ALA A 500 19.39 2.94 65.78
CA ALA A 500 19.37 2.79 64.33
C ALA A 500 19.84 1.40 63.88
N ARG A 501 20.85 0.84 64.57
CA ARG A 501 21.33 -0.54 64.36
C ARG A 501 20.28 -1.59 64.68
N ALA A 502 19.55 -1.43 65.78
CA ALA A 502 18.46 -2.33 66.14
C ALA A 502 17.38 -2.37 65.04
N ILE A 503 16.97 -1.20 64.51
CA ILE A 503 15.97 -1.12 63.42
C ILE A 503 16.47 -1.81 62.15
N ARG A 504 17.74 -1.60 61.76
CA ARG A 504 18.33 -2.35 60.63
C ARG A 504 18.24 -3.86 60.86
N ASP A 505 18.67 -4.34 62.03
CA ASP A 505 18.76 -5.78 62.30
C ASP A 505 17.38 -6.43 62.27
N TRP A 506 16.36 -5.74 62.76
CA TRP A 506 14.97 -6.16 62.64
C TRP A 506 14.51 -6.21 61.17
N LEU A 507 14.78 -5.16 60.39
CA LEU A 507 14.41 -5.09 58.96
C LEU A 507 15.13 -6.15 58.11
N VAL A 508 16.36 -6.51 58.47
CA VAL A 508 17.12 -7.59 57.82
C VAL A 508 16.52 -8.95 58.17
N ALA A 509 16.25 -9.21 59.45
CA ALA A 509 15.74 -10.50 59.93
C ALA A 509 14.31 -10.78 59.43
N GLU A 510 13.39 -9.82 59.60
CA GLU A 510 11.99 -9.96 59.19
C GLU A 510 11.83 -9.79 57.67
N GLY A 511 12.65 -8.92 57.08
CA GLY A 511 12.55 -8.55 55.68
C GLY A 511 13.24 -9.51 54.72
N GLY A 512 14.24 -10.26 55.17
CA GLY A 512 15.14 -11.05 54.32
C GLY A 512 16.04 -10.17 53.44
N LEU A 513 16.39 -8.97 53.92
CA LEU A 513 17.09 -7.95 53.14
C LEU A 513 18.61 -8.03 53.37
N SER A 514 19.40 -7.75 52.32
CA SER A 514 20.87 -7.71 52.45
C SER A 514 21.32 -6.56 53.34
N VAL A 515 22.23 -6.84 54.28
CA VAL A 515 22.84 -5.83 55.16
C VAL A 515 23.51 -4.71 54.35
N ALA A 516 24.06 -5.03 53.17
CA ALA A 516 24.74 -4.06 52.31
C ALA A 516 23.83 -2.94 51.76
N ARG A 517 22.49 -3.13 51.81
CA ARG A 517 21.53 -2.09 51.42
C ARG A 517 21.34 -0.99 52.47
N PHE A 518 21.82 -1.20 53.69
CA PHE A 518 21.58 -0.31 54.81
C PHE A 518 22.83 0.46 55.22
N ALA A 519 22.69 1.77 55.37
CA ALA A 519 23.62 2.65 56.06
C ALA A 519 23.00 3.08 57.39
N ILE A 520 23.81 3.13 58.45
CA ILE A 520 23.37 3.59 59.77
C ILE A 520 24.22 4.77 60.18
N GLN A 521 23.60 5.78 60.76
CA GLN A 521 24.30 6.92 61.34
C GLN A 521 23.67 7.32 62.68
N GLY A 522 24.49 7.45 63.72
CA GLY A 522 24.09 8.10 64.96
C GLY A 522 24.26 9.61 64.82
N MET A 523 23.21 10.38 65.09
CA MET A 523 23.23 11.84 65.04
C MET A 523 23.16 12.47 66.43
N GLY A 524 23.06 11.68 67.51
CA GLY A 524 22.96 12.22 68.87
C GLY A 524 21.96 13.38 68.96
N ASP A 525 22.37 14.47 69.60
CA ASP A 525 21.59 15.70 69.76
C ASP A 525 21.96 16.82 68.77
N ILE A 526 22.80 16.54 67.75
CA ILE A 526 23.37 17.57 66.87
C ILE A 526 22.41 18.08 65.77
N ARG A 527 21.24 17.44 65.59
CA ARG A 527 20.18 17.86 64.64
C ARG A 527 18.78 17.85 65.27
N PRO A 528 18.48 18.78 66.20
CA PRO A 528 17.15 18.91 66.80
C PRO A 528 16.17 19.51 65.79
N ILE A 529 14.92 19.03 65.80
CA ILE A 529 13.80 19.56 65.00
C ILE A 529 12.86 20.44 65.83
N ALA A 530 12.97 20.36 67.16
CA ALA A 530 12.18 21.13 68.10
C ALA A 530 13.04 21.62 69.27
N ASP A 531 12.52 22.59 70.03
CA ASP A 531 13.24 23.17 71.17
C ASP A 531 13.41 22.15 72.31
N ASN A 532 14.66 21.77 72.59
CA ASN A 532 15.04 20.87 73.67
C ASN A 532 14.74 21.40 75.08
N ARG A 533 14.39 22.69 75.22
CA ARG A 533 14.02 23.27 76.52
C ARG A 533 12.66 22.77 77.01
N SER A 534 11.78 22.38 76.10
CA SER A 534 10.44 21.85 76.42
C SER A 534 10.41 20.32 76.37
N GLU A 535 9.63 19.69 77.25
CA GLU A 535 9.45 18.22 77.21
C GLU A 535 8.84 17.77 75.87
N ALA A 536 7.89 18.54 75.34
CA ALA A 536 7.29 18.28 74.04
C ALA A 536 8.33 18.32 72.90
N GLY A 537 9.25 19.29 72.93
CA GLY A 537 10.32 19.37 71.93
C GLY A 537 11.38 18.29 72.07
N ARG A 538 11.73 17.90 73.30
CA ARG A 538 12.60 16.72 73.54
C ARG A 538 11.97 15.45 73.02
N ALA A 539 10.67 15.26 73.23
CA ALA A 539 9.94 14.12 72.69
C ALA A 539 10.04 14.03 71.15
N LEU A 540 9.89 15.15 70.44
CA LEU A 540 10.04 15.21 68.98
C LEU A 540 11.49 14.96 68.51
N ASN A 541 12.49 15.32 69.32
CA ASN A 541 13.89 15.10 69.00
C ASN A 541 14.33 13.64 69.19
N ARG A 542 13.61 12.86 70.01
CA ARG A 542 13.79 11.41 70.17
C ARG A 542 13.13 10.65 69.02
N ARG A 543 13.79 10.60 67.86
CA ARG A 543 13.27 9.96 66.64
C ARG A 543 14.32 9.13 65.92
N VAL A 544 13.87 8.28 65.01
CA VAL A 544 14.71 7.64 64.01
C VAL A 544 14.15 7.96 62.63
N ASP A 545 14.97 8.58 61.79
CA ASP A 545 14.61 8.93 60.43
C ASP A 545 15.10 7.81 59.49
N VAL A 546 14.17 7.21 58.73
CA VAL A 546 14.49 6.19 57.72
C VAL A 546 14.29 6.80 56.34
N SER A 547 15.39 6.97 55.61
CA SER A 547 15.41 7.58 54.29
C SER A 547 15.78 6.58 53.21
N LEU A 548 15.05 6.59 52.10
CA LEU A 548 15.38 5.88 50.87
C LEU A 548 16.17 6.81 49.96
N ILE A 549 17.38 6.38 49.60
CA ILE A 549 18.34 7.16 48.81
C ILE A 549 18.63 6.40 47.51
N PRO A 550 18.62 7.08 46.34
CA PRO A 550 18.97 6.44 45.08
C PRO A 550 20.38 5.85 45.15
N ASP A 551 20.56 4.61 44.71
CA ASP A 551 21.90 4.07 44.53
C ASP A 551 22.55 4.83 43.37
N GLY A 552 23.61 5.60 43.64
CA GLY A 552 24.23 6.52 42.68
C GLY A 552 24.90 5.84 41.48
N VAL A 553 24.77 4.52 41.32
CA VAL A 553 25.27 3.76 40.17
C VAL A 553 24.25 3.86 39.04
N ARG A 554 24.22 5.02 38.37
CA ARG A 554 23.63 5.14 37.03
C ARG A 554 24.64 4.52 36.05
N HIS A 555 24.28 3.40 35.41
CA HIS A 555 25.02 2.87 34.27
C HIS A 555 24.72 3.67 33.00
#